data_AF-A0A1G1THS8-F1
#
_entry.id   AF-A0A1G1THS8-F1
#
_cell.length_a   1.000
_cell.length_b   1.000
_cell.length_c   1.000
_cell.angle_alpha   90.00
_cell.angle_beta   90.00
_cell.angle_gamma   90.00
#
_symmetry.space_group_name_H-M   'P 1'
#
loop_
_entity.id
_entity.type
_entity.pdbx_description
1 polymer ?
#
loop_
_entity_poly.entity_id
_entity_poly.type
_entity_poly.pdbx_seq_one_letter_code
_entity_poly.pdbx_strand_id
1 'polypeptide(L)'
;MPQFPGLEPGDSTRSNNERIVKFINDGLGPARQLARDGSVQGRAFFSFAVDAQGHAVDIKLVQGIRADIDAEVLRNAHRLDSIQWRPGTQNGRGVRVSFTIPVNFNLNLAAAGDSLEIPAFNKVALPAPVWGADRRIFPSDKGIVYGSFIQRLGFESGGLGQYVRLANLTTGKSVRIEVKPPLRSRKQNTFCCALPPGRYALYKYEFTSSKWYGSETRVESLHKIASPGPSSGLRTTRYLFTVAPGQLHYLVTWNLEQENTLGFLNEKTQLDAHLAPILKNLNFNAAVVALPQ
;
A
#
# COMPACT_ATOMS: atom_id res chain seq x y z
N MET A 1 -36.87 2.48 -12.25
CA MET A 1 -35.79 1.64 -11.67
C MET A 1 -35.73 1.85 -10.17
N PRO A 2 -35.39 0.83 -9.37
CA PRO A 2 -35.21 0.97 -7.92
C PRO A 2 -34.06 1.92 -7.57
N GLN A 3 -34.17 2.62 -6.45
CA GLN A 3 -33.13 3.53 -5.96
C GLN A 3 -32.58 3.06 -4.60
N PHE A 4 -31.26 2.95 -4.56
CA PHE A 4 -30.46 2.74 -3.36
C PHE A 4 -30.33 4.07 -2.60
N PRO A 5 -30.53 4.08 -1.27
CA PRO A 5 -30.44 5.29 -0.48
C PRO A 5 -29.02 5.89 -0.51
N GLY A 6 -28.93 7.21 -0.32
CA GLY A 6 -27.65 7.83 0.02
C GLY A 6 -27.37 7.57 1.49
N LEU A 7 -26.25 6.92 1.79
CA LEU A 7 -25.87 6.54 3.16
C LEU A 7 -24.84 7.51 3.76
N GLU A 8 -24.13 8.26 2.92
CA GLU A 8 -23.08 9.20 3.32
C GLU A 8 -23.22 10.59 2.66
N PRO A 9 -22.63 11.64 3.26
CA PRO A 9 -22.50 12.95 2.62
C PRO A 9 -21.80 12.84 1.25
N GLY A 10 -22.43 13.39 0.21
CA GLY A 10 -21.91 13.33 -1.16
C GLY A 10 -22.36 12.14 -1.99
N ASP A 11 -23.16 11.20 -1.45
CA ASP A 11 -23.74 10.12 -2.26
C ASP A 11 -24.74 10.64 -3.30
N SER A 12 -25.38 11.78 -3.05
CA SER A 12 -26.37 12.39 -3.94
C SER A 12 -25.84 12.67 -5.35
N THR A 13 -24.52 12.85 -5.52
CA THR A 13 -23.87 13.08 -6.82
C THR A 13 -23.49 11.78 -7.55
N ARG A 14 -23.54 10.63 -6.87
CA ARG A 14 -23.20 9.31 -7.43
C ARG A 14 -24.42 8.65 -8.06
N SER A 15 -24.19 7.84 -9.09
CA SER A 15 -25.22 6.98 -9.67
C SER A 15 -25.64 5.85 -8.72
N ASN A 16 -26.81 5.27 -8.98
CA ASN A 16 -27.36 4.18 -8.18
C ASN A 16 -26.40 2.97 -8.08
N ASN A 17 -25.82 2.57 -9.22
CA ASN A 17 -24.90 1.43 -9.28
C ASN A 17 -23.59 1.71 -8.54
N GLU A 18 -23.08 2.95 -8.61
CA GLU A 18 -21.87 3.35 -7.88
C GLU A 18 -22.07 3.29 -6.36
N ARG A 19 -23.24 3.71 -5.86
CA ARG A 19 -23.56 3.63 -4.43
C ARG A 19 -23.61 2.19 -3.94
N ILE A 20 -24.25 1.29 -4.71
CA ILE A 20 -24.30 -0.14 -4.40
C ILE A 20 -22.89 -0.73 -4.38
N VAL A 21 -22.11 -0.48 -5.43
CA VAL A 21 -20.73 -0.98 -5.55
C VAL A 21 -19.88 -0.47 -4.39
N LYS A 22 -20.00 0.81 -4.00
CA LYS A 22 -19.30 1.38 -2.84
C LYS A 22 -19.70 0.67 -1.55
N PHE A 23 -20.99 0.54 -1.26
CA PHE A 23 -21.51 -0.08 -0.04
C PHE A 23 -21.00 -1.52 0.15
N ILE A 24 -21.02 -2.28 -0.94
CA ILE A 24 -20.47 -3.65 -0.97
C ILE A 24 -18.96 -3.60 -0.75
N ASN A 25 -18.24 -2.75 -1.45
CA ASN A 25 -16.79 -2.61 -1.32
C ASN A 25 -16.32 -2.28 0.10
N ASP A 26 -17.06 -1.44 0.83
CA ASP A 26 -16.69 -1.00 2.18
C ASP A 26 -16.78 -2.13 3.21
N GLY A 27 -17.59 -3.17 2.96
CA GLY A 27 -17.74 -4.31 3.89
C GLY A 27 -16.90 -5.55 3.60
N LEU A 28 -16.12 -5.57 2.52
CA LEU A 28 -15.27 -6.70 2.10
C LEU A 28 -13.91 -6.79 2.85
N GLY A 29 -13.87 -6.42 4.13
CA GLY A 29 -12.62 -6.28 4.89
C GLY A 29 -11.65 -7.47 4.78
N PRO A 30 -12.05 -8.68 5.23
CA PRO A 30 -11.22 -9.90 5.17
C PRO A 30 -10.80 -10.32 3.75
N ALA A 31 -11.73 -10.40 2.80
CA ALA A 31 -11.40 -10.80 1.42
C ALA A 31 -10.49 -9.77 0.70
N ARG A 32 -10.57 -8.49 1.07
CA ARG A 32 -9.62 -7.47 0.60
C ARG A 32 -8.21 -7.66 1.16
N GLN A 33 -8.03 -8.26 2.34
CA GLN A 33 -6.68 -8.58 2.84
C GLN A 33 -6.04 -9.66 1.96
N LEU A 34 -6.78 -10.72 1.65
CA LEU A 34 -6.32 -11.81 0.79
C LEU A 34 -6.00 -11.34 -0.65
N ALA A 35 -6.79 -10.41 -1.18
CA ALA A 35 -6.50 -9.76 -2.47
C ALA A 35 -5.27 -8.82 -2.40
N ARG A 36 -5.05 -8.14 -1.26
CA ARG A 36 -3.86 -7.28 -1.02
C ARG A 36 -2.57 -8.07 -0.91
N ASP A 37 -2.64 -9.28 -0.36
CA ASP A 37 -1.49 -10.17 -0.19
C ASP A 37 -1.19 -10.95 -1.49
N GLY A 38 -1.89 -10.65 -2.59
CA GLY A 38 -1.67 -11.25 -3.91
C GLY A 38 -2.19 -12.68 -4.05
N SER A 39 -2.88 -13.20 -3.03
CA SER A 39 -3.34 -14.59 -2.98
C SER A 39 -4.62 -14.85 -3.78
N VAL A 40 -5.32 -13.79 -4.21
CA VAL A 40 -6.59 -13.86 -4.93
C VAL A 40 -6.65 -12.76 -5.99
N GLN A 41 -7.01 -13.13 -7.22
CA GLN A 41 -7.27 -12.23 -8.33
C GLN A 41 -8.52 -12.71 -9.09
N GLY A 42 -9.20 -11.80 -9.78
CA GLY A 42 -10.38 -12.10 -10.58
C GLY A 42 -11.59 -11.22 -10.25
N ARG A 43 -12.74 -11.60 -10.80
CA ARG A 43 -14.01 -10.93 -10.56
C ARG A 43 -15.03 -11.97 -10.14
N ALA A 44 -15.62 -11.78 -8.96
CA ALA A 44 -16.81 -12.49 -8.56
C ALA A 44 -18.04 -11.67 -9.00
N PHE A 45 -19.14 -12.35 -9.28
CA PHE A 45 -20.41 -11.73 -9.60
C PHE A 45 -21.47 -12.32 -8.69
N PHE A 46 -22.21 -11.45 -8.02
CA PHE A 46 -23.42 -11.85 -7.33
C PHE A 46 -24.63 -11.14 -7.95
N SER A 47 -25.78 -11.78 -7.88
CA SER A 47 -27.05 -11.22 -8.31
C SER A 47 -28.01 -11.14 -7.15
N PHE A 48 -28.92 -10.19 -7.20
CA PHE A 48 -30.05 -10.07 -6.30
C PHE A 48 -31.20 -9.39 -7.03
N ALA A 49 -32.38 -9.36 -6.44
CA ALA A 49 -33.50 -8.55 -6.92
C ALA A 49 -34.00 -7.61 -5.82
N VAL A 50 -34.57 -6.48 -6.22
CA VAL A 50 -35.35 -5.61 -5.34
C VAL A 50 -36.82 -5.85 -5.64
N ASP A 51 -37.61 -6.19 -4.63
CA ASP A 51 -39.04 -6.44 -4.77
C ASP A 51 -39.87 -5.13 -4.90
N ALA A 52 -41.18 -5.26 -5.04
CA ALA A 52 -42.09 -4.11 -5.17
C ALA A 52 -42.21 -3.30 -3.86
N GLN A 53 -41.75 -3.85 -2.74
CA GLN A 53 -41.76 -3.26 -1.41
C GLN A 53 -40.42 -2.58 -1.06
N GLY A 54 -39.39 -2.76 -1.90
CA GLY A 54 -38.07 -2.17 -1.70
C GLY A 54 -37.12 -3.02 -0.86
N HIS A 55 -37.36 -4.33 -0.72
CA HIS A 55 -36.44 -5.24 -0.05
C HIS A 55 -35.53 -5.95 -1.06
N ALA A 56 -34.27 -6.16 -0.66
CA ALA A 56 -33.37 -7.04 -1.39
C ALA A 56 -33.74 -8.51 -1.14
N VAL A 57 -33.81 -9.30 -2.21
CA VAL A 57 -34.22 -10.70 -2.20
C VAL A 57 -33.42 -11.49 -3.25
N ASP A 58 -33.44 -12.83 -3.17
CA ASP A 58 -32.75 -13.76 -4.07
C ASP A 58 -31.25 -13.46 -4.26
N ILE A 59 -30.56 -13.09 -3.18
CA ILE A 59 -29.11 -12.87 -3.22
C ILE A 59 -28.42 -14.21 -3.47
N LYS A 60 -27.65 -14.30 -4.57
CA LYS A 60 -26.90 -15.50 -4.94
C LYS A 60 -25.63 -15.17 -5.69
N LEU A 61 -24.66 -16.08 -5.62
CA LEU A 61 -23.43 -15.98 -6.40
C LEU A 61 -23.69 -16.52 -7.81
N VAL A 62 -23.35 -15.73 -8.81
CA VAL A 62 -23.48 -16.09 -10.24
C VAL A 62 -22.16 -16.66 -10.76
N GLN A 63 -21.05 -16.07 -10.35
CA GLN A 63 -19.71 -16.50 -10.73
C GLN A 63 -18.76 -16.23 -9.56
N GLY A 64 -18.12 -17.29 -9.07
CA GLY A 64 -17.14 -17.22 -7.98
C GLY A 64 -15.71 -17.12 -8.47
N ILE A 65 -14.79 -17.02 -7.51
CA ILE A 65 -13.34 -17.14 -7.71
C ILE A 65 -12.82 -18.36 -6.95
N ARG A 66 -13.14 -18.45 -5.65
CA ARG A 66 -12.68 -19.49 -4.73
C ARG A 66 -13.60 -19.52 -3.52
N ALA A 67 -13.88 -20.71 -2.98
CA ALA A 67 -14.92 -20.92 -1.96
C ALA A 67 -14.84 -20.02 -0.72
N ASP A 68 -13.64 -19.70 -0.23
CA ASP A 68 -13.42 -18.81 0.91
C ASP A 68 -13.75 -17.33 0.59
N ILE A 69 -13.47 -16.90 -0.63
CA ILE A 69 -13.79 -15.55 -1.13
C ILE A 69 -15.26 -15.43 -1.47
N ASP A 70 -15.80 -16.48 -2.08
CA ASP A 70 -17.19 -16.58 -2.47
C ASP A 70 -18.12 -16.49 -1.25
N ALA A 71 -17.75 -17.17 -0.15
CA ALA A 71 -18.45 -17.08 1.12
C ALA A 71 -18.44 -15.66 1.70
N GLU A 72 -17.31 -14.95 1.64
CA GLU A 72 -17.19 -13.58 2.13
C GLU A 72 -17.95 -12.57 1.25
N VAL A 73 -17.95 -12.77 -0.07
CA VAL A 73 -18.77 -11.98 -1.02
C VAL A 73 -20.24 -12.12 -0.68
N LEU A 74 -20.73 -13.34 -0.50
CA LEU A 74 -22.13 -13.61 -0.14
C LEU A 74 -22.46 -13.04 1.24
N ARG A 75 -21.65 -13.29 2.26
CA ARG A 75 -21.83 -12.74 3.61
C ARG A 75 -21.97 -11.22 3.59
N ASN A 76 -21.14 -10.54 2.82
CA ASN A 76 -21.20 -9.09 2.67
C ASN A 76 -22.40 -8.62 1.82
N ALA A 77 -22.77 -9.36 0.77
CA ALA A 77 -23.94 -9.07 -0.05
C ALA A 77 -25.24 -9.11 0.77
N HIS A 78 -25.35 -10.01 1.76
CA HIS A 78 -26.48 -10.05 2.70
C HIS A 78 -26.68 -8.79 3.54
N ARG A 79 -25.70 -7.86 3.59
CA ARG A 79 -25.93 -6.54 4.19
C ARG A 79 -26.97 -5.71 3.44
N LEU A 80 -27.24 -6.05 2.17
CA LEU A 80 -28.33 -5.42 1.39
C LEU A 80 -29.71 -5.70 2.00
N ASP A 81 -29.86 -6.79 2.77
CA ASP A 81 -31.11 -7.15 3.44
C ASP A 81 -31.51 -6.10 4.49
N SER A 82 -30.53 -5.38 5.06
CA SER A 82 -30.75 -4.29 6.02
C SER A 82 -31.02 -2.92 5.38
N ILE A 83 -31.03 -2.83 4.05
CA ILE A 83 -31.20 -1.57 3.34
C ILE A 83 -32.63 -1.48 2.79
N GLN A 84 -33.33 -0.41 3.14
CA GLN A 84 -34.61 -0.09 2.52
C GLN A 84 -34.40 0.65 1.21
N TRP A 85 -34.89 0.09 0.11
CA TRP A 85 -34.82 0.69 -1.22
C TRP A 85 -36.09 1.46 -1.54
N ARG A 86 -35.98 2.42 -2.45
CA ARG A 86 -37.16 2.88 -3.19
C ARG A 86 -37.41 1.90 -4.33
N PRO A 87 -38.57 1.24 -4.39
CA PRO A 87 -38.84 0.24 -5.42
C PRO A 87 -38.86 0.87 -6.81
N GLY A 88 -38.59 0.05 -7.83
CA GLY A 88 -38.79 0.47 -9.21
C GLY A 88 -40.28 0.56 -9.51
N THR A 89 -40.72 1.58 -10.25
CA THR A 89 -42.11 1.71 -10.66
C THR A 89 -42.26 1.61 -12.18
N GLN A 90 -43.33 0.96 -12.62
CA GLN A 90 -43.80 0.94 -14.00
C GLN A 90 -45.31 1.18 -13.97
N ASN A 91 -45.80 2.18 -14.71
CA ASN A 91 -47.22 2.58 -14.71
C ASN A 91 -47.79 2.81 -13.29
N GLY A 92 -46.99 3.40 -12.39
CA GLY A 92 -47.37 3.67 -11.01
C GLY A 92 -47.38 2.45 -10.08
N ARG A 93 -47.05 1.24 -10.57
CA ARG A 93 -46.97 0.02 -9.76
C ARG A 93 -45.53 -0.37 -9.49
N GLY A 94 -45.25 -0.82 -8.27
CA GLY A 94 -43.95 -1.38 -7.90
C GLY A 94 -43.65 -2.64 -8.70
N VAL A 95 -42.43 -2.75 -9.24
CA VAL A 95 -41.98 -3.89 -10.05
C VAL A 95 -40.68 -4.45 -9.49
N ARG A 96 -40.56 -5.79 -9.56
CA ARG A 96 -39.33 -6.50 -9.20
C ARG A 96 -38.26 -6.23 -10.25
N VAL A 97 -37.04 -5.88 -9.81
CA VAL A 97 -35.91 -5.64 -10.72
C VAL A 97 -34.67 -6.36 -10.23
N SER A 98 -34.05 -7.12 -11.12
CA SER A 98 -32.81 -7.85 -10.85
C SER A 98 -31.57 -7.01 -11.14
N PHE A 99 -30.57 -7.16 -10.28
CA PHE A 99 -29.24 -6.57 -10.38
C PHE A 99 -28.20 -7.68 -10.42
N THR A 100 -27.14 -7.46 -11.20
CA THR A 100 -25.91 -8.26 -11.15
C THR A 100 -24.75 -7.33 -10.90
N ILE A 101 -24.05 -7.53 -9.79
CA ILE A 101 -23.00 -6.63 -9.32
C ILE A 101 -21.64 -7.34 -9.41
N PRO A 102 -20.67 -6.76 -10.12
CA PRO A 102 -19.31 -7.26 -10.14
C PRO A 102 -18.58 -6.86 -8.85
N VAL A 103 -18.00 -7.84 -8.17
CA VAL A 103 -17.02 -7.64 -7.10
C VAL A 103 -15.63 -7.91 -7.66
N ASN A 104 -14.88 -6.84 -7.86
CA ASN A 104 -13.53 -6.92 -8.41
C ASN A 104 -12.53 -7.26 -7.30
N PHE A 105 -11.93 -8.44 -7.37
CA PHE A 105 -10.73 -8.83 -6.61
C PHE A 105 -9.45 -8.64 -7.40
N ASN A 106 -9.56 -8.08 -8.60
CA ASN A 106 -8.44 -7.46 -9.25
C ASN A 106 -8.02 -6.28 -8.38
N LEU A 107 -6.85 -6.38 -7.78
CA LEU A 107 -5.94 -5.25 -7.84
C LEU A 107 -5.69 -4.98 -9.33
N ASN A 108 -6.66 -4.33 -9.99
CA ASN A 108 -6.29 -3.47 -11.07
C ASN A 108 -5.40 -2.43 -10.39
N LEU A 109 -4.09 -2.66 -10.51
CA LEU A 109 -3.08 -1.63 -10.64
C LEU A 109 -3.39 -0.70 -11.85
N ALA A 110 -4.66 -0.42 -12.14
CA ALA A 110 -5.05 0.80 -12.81
C ALA A 110 -4.90 1.89 -11.75
N ALA A 111 -3.66 2.33 -11.62
CA ALA A 111 -3.36 3.68 -11.22
C ALA A 111 -4.18 4.17 -10.00
N ALA A 112 -3.76 3.80 -8.78
CA ALA A 112 -3.37 4.93 -7.92
C ALA A 112 -2.44 5.72 -8.82
N GLY A 113 -2.91 6.87 -9.34
CA GLY A 113 -2.26 7.60 -10.43
C GLY A 113 -0.75 7.50 -10.36
N ASP A 114 -0.04 7.62 -11.48
CA ASP A 114 1.37 8.00 -11.45
C ASP A 114 1.52 9.45 -10.89
N SER A 115 0.80 9.78 -9.82
CA SER A 115 0.79 10.99 -9.04
C SER A 115 0.97 10.62 -7.58
N LEU A 116 1.93 11.28 -6.92
CA LEU A 116 2.16 11.20 -5.49
C LEU A 116 1.22 12.11 -4.69
N GLU A 117 0.30 12.83 -5.35
CA GLU A 117 -0.60 13.80 -4.72
C GLU A 117 -1.85 13.16 -4.09
N ILE A 118 -1.91 11.83 -4.04
CA ILE A 118 -3.05 11.12 -3.43
C ILE A 118 -3.02 11.34 -1.90
N PRO A 119 -4.12 11.80 -1.27
CA PRO A 119 -4.21 12.00 0.19
C PRO A 119 -3.90 10.75 1.01
N ALA A 120 -3.98 9.57 0.40
CA ALA A 120 -3.73 8.28 1.02
C ALA A 120 -2.29 8.15 1.57
N PHE A 121 -1.29 8.79 0.95
CA PHE A 121 0.11 8.74 1.42
C PHE A 121 0.34 9.52 2.72
N ASN A 122 -0.64 10.32 3.18
CA ASN A 122 -0.59 10.97 4.49
C ASN A 122 -0.87 9.98 5.63
N LYS A 123 -1.48 8.82 5.35
CA LYS A 123 -1.66 7.75 6.34
C LYS A 123 -0.37 6.93 6.42
N VAL A 124 0.38 7.14 7.51
CA VAL A 124 1.59 6.40 7.83
C VAL A 124 1.20 5.02 8.34
N ALA A 125 1.56 3.97 7.61
CA ALA A 125 1.70 2.64 8.16
C ALA A 125 3.05 2.56 8.85
N LEU A 126 3.06 2.27 10.15
CA LEU A 126 4.30 1.98 10.86
C LEU A 126 4.89 0.70 10.25
N PRO A 127 6.17 0.68 9.86
CA PRO A 127 6.80 -0.58 9.49
C PRO A 127 6.73 -1.52 10.70
N ALA A 128 6.73 -2.84 10.46
CA ALA A 128 7.07 -3.74 11.54
C ALA A 128 8.47 -3.35 12.08
N PRO A 129 8.75 -3.53 13.38
CA PRO A 129 10.06 -3.22 13.96
C PRO A 129 11.19 -3.75 13.08
N VAL A 130 12.30 -3.00 13.00
CA VAL A 130 13.56 -3.39 12.33
C VAL A 130 13.78 -4.88 12.58
N TRP A 131 13.98 -5.65 11.51
CA TRP A 131 14.13 -7.10 11.61
C TRP A 131 15.38 -7.40 12.44
N GLY A 132 15.17 -7.75 13.71
CA GLY A 132 16.23 -8.02 14.67
C GLY A 132 16.78 -9.44 14.56
N ALA A 133 17.98 -9.64 15.10
CA ALA A 133 18.65 -10.94 15.17
C ALA A 133 17.85 -12.02 15.94
N ASP A 134 16.93 -11.59 16.79
CA ASP A 134 16.03 -12.42 17.60
C ASP A 134 14.85 -13.00 16.81
N ARG A 135 14.51 -12.42 15.66
CA ARG A 135 13.36 -12.86 14.86
C ARG A 135 13.70 -14.08 14.00
N ARG A 136 12.99 -15.18 14.27
CA ARG A 136 13.18 -16.48 13.60
C ARG A 136 12.14 -16.80 12.53
N ILE A 137 10.95 -16.21 12.61
CA ILE A 137 9.82 -16.56 11.73
C ILE A 137 9.70 -15.53 10.62
N PHE A 138 9.95 -15.91 9.38
CA PHE A 138 9.74 -15.03 8.23
C PHE A 138 8.23 -14.78 8.01
N PRO A 139 7.76 -13.52 7.97
CA PRO A 139 6.33 -13.22 7.76
C PRO A 139 5.94 -13.58 6.33
N SER A 140 5.08 -14.59 6.16
CA SER A 140 4.64 -15.06 4.84
C SER A 140 3.83 -14.03 4.06
N ASP A 141 3.21 -13.08 4.76
CA ASP A 141 2.39 -11.99 4.22
C ASP A 141 3.19 -10.74 3.83
N LYS A 142 4.52 -10.73 4.05
CA LYS A 142 5.38 -9.54 3.86
C LYS A 142 6.67 -9.91 3.12
N GLY A 143 7.29 -8.90 2.52
CA GLY A 143 8.67 -9.01 2.05
C GLY A 143 9.61 -8.36 3.06
N ILE A 144 10.82 -8.90 3.20
CA ILE A 144 11.87 -8.25 3.99
C ILE A 144 12.74 -7.47 3.02
N VAL A 145 13.03 -6.22 3.35
CA VAL A 145 13.96 -5.39 2.59
C VAL A 145 15.17 -5.04 3.43
N TYR A 146 16.35 -5.05 2.82
CA TYR A 146 17.58 -4.64 3.48
C TYR A 146 18.47 -3.83 2.54
N GLY A 147 19.32 -3.00 3.13
CA GLY A 147 20.23 -2.13 2.41
C GLY A 147 21.13 -1.35 3.34
N SER A 148 21.89 -0.44 2.74
CA SER A 148 22.71 0.51 3.48
C SER A 148 22.26 1.94 3.19
N PHE A 149 22.58 2.82 4.12
CA PHE A 149 22.29 4.24 4.03
C PHE A 149 23.54 5.02 4.41
N ILE A 150 24.02 5.85 3.49
CA ILE A 150 25.13 6.77 3.72
C ILE A 150 24.53 8.14 3.99
N GLN A 151 24.77 8.64 5.21
CA GLN A 151 24.31 9.95 5.63
C GLN A 151 25.29 11.05 5.22
N ARG A 152 24.80 12.27 5.04
CA ARG A 152 25.62 13.47 4.92
C ARG A 152 26.44 13.69 6.20
N LEU A 153 27.76 13.84 6.04
CA LEU A 153 28.65 14.26 7.11
C LEU A 153 28.56 15.78 7.29
N GLY A 154 28.41 16.24 8.54
CA GLY A 154 28.31 17.67 8.86
C GLY A 154 27.01 18.12 9.54
N PHE A 155 26.09 17.20 9.88
CA PHE A 155 24.88 17.56 10.62
C PHE A 155 25.14 17.73 12.12
N GLU A 156 24.68 18.86 12.70
CA GLU A 156 24.40 19.06 14.13
C GLU A 156 23.24 18.17 14.64
N SER A 157 23.09 16.96 14.10
CA SER A 157 21.93 16.10 14.36
C SER A 157 22.00 15.40 15.72
N GLY A 158 22.72 15.95 16.71
CA GLY A 158 22.67 15.63 18.16
C GLY A 158 22.18 14.25 18.58
N GLY A 159 22.60 13.16 17.93
CA GLY A 159 22.07 11.82 18.19
C GLY A 159 20.59 11.59 17.83
N LEU A 160 19.96 12.40 16.99
CA LEU A 160 18.59 12.22 16.50
C LEU A 160 18.55 11.25 15.30
N GLY A 161 17.45 10.50 15.21
CA GLY A 161 17.22 9.52 14.16
C GLY A 161 16.89 10.15 12.81
N GLN A 162 17.12 9.41 11.74
CA GLN A 162 16.78 9.80 10.37
C GLN A 162 15.96 8.70 9.71
N TYR A 163 15.05 9.12 8.83
CA TYR A 163 14.02 8.25 8.28
C TYR A 163 13.84 8.48 6.80
N VAL A 164 13.56 7.40 6.07
CA VAL A 164 13.13 7.47 4.67
C VAL A 164 11.68 7.04 4.60
N ARG A 165 10.84 7.91 4.03
CA ARG A 165 9.44 7.61 3.75
C ARG A 165 9.33 7.00 2.36
N LEU A 166 8.71 5.84 2.30
CA LEU A 166 8.32 5.16 1.07
C LEU A 166 6.83 5.32 0.83
N ALA A 167 6.43 5.51 -0.41
CA ALA A 167 5.03 5.46 -0.83
C ALA A 167 4.74 4.09 -1.43
N ASN A 168 3.85 3.30 -0.81
CA ASN A 168 3.36 2.06 -1.39
C ASN A 168 2.27 2.40 -2.40
N LEU A 169 2.61 2.40 -3.68
CA LEU A 169 1.73 2.71 -4.80
C LEU A 169 0.61 1.66 -4.98
N THR A 170 0.79 0.45 -4.44
CA THR A 170 -0.23 -0.61 -4.47
C THR A 170 -1.31 -0.42 -3.41
N THR A 171 -0.93 0.00 -2.19
CA THR A 171 -1.87 0.17 -1.07
C THR A 171 -2.31 1.62 -0.85
N GLY A 172 -1.63 2.57 -1.49
CA GLY A 172 -1.83 4.01 -1.29
C GLY A 172 -1.31 4.53 0.05
N LYS A 173 -0.64 3.72 0.88
CA LYS A 173 -0.12 4.13 2.20
C LYS A 173 1.35 4.52 2.12
N SER A 174 1.81 5.36 3.06
CA SER A 174 3.25 5.57 3.24
C SER A 174 3.82 4.71 4.37
N VAL A 175 5.06 4.27 4.23
CA VAL A 175 5.82 3.54 5.26
C VAL A 175 7.06 4.35 5.60
N ARG A 176 7.37 4.49 6.89
CA ARG A 176 8.53 5.25 7.37
C ARG A 176 9.61 4.30 7.85
N ILE A 177 10.72 4.17 7.13
CA ILE A 177 11.86 3.32 7.51
C ILE A 177 12.87 4.15 8.30
N GLU A 178 13.31 3.62 9.43
CA GLU A 178 14.47 4.16 10.14
C GLU A 178 15.75 3.76 9.41
N VAL A 179 16.51 4.74 8.95
CA VAL A 179 17.79 4.53 8.24
C VAL A 179 19.00 4.92 9.08
N LYS A 180 18.78 5.70 10.14
CA LYS A 180 19.76 6.01 11.18
C LYS A 180 19.05 6.03 12.54
N PRO A 181 19.43 5.16 13.48
CA PRO A 181 18.83 5.15 14.81
C PRO A 181 19.26 6.37 15.64
N PRO A 182 18.45 6.77 16.64
CA PRO A 182 18.88 7.74 17.64
C PRO A 182 20.09 7.23 18.43
N LEU A 183 20.94 8.15 18.89
CA LEU A 183 22.09 7.93 19.77
C LEU A 183 23.21 7.03 19.21
N ARG A 184 23.03 6.44 18.03
CA ARG A 184 24.01 5.60 17.35
C ARG A 184 24.16 6.08 15.90
N SER A 185 25.28 6.74 15.61
CA SER A 185 25.53 7.34 14.30
C SER A 185 26.86 6.84 13.73
N ARG A 186 26.81 6.26 12.52
CA ARG A 186 27.98 5.98 11.68
C ARG A 186 27.78 6.62 10.32
N LYS A 187 28.86 6.94 9.60
CA LYS A 187 28.77 7.48 8.23
C LYS A 187 27.84 6.63 7.34
N GLN A 188 27.96 5.31 7.46
CA GLN A 188 27.12 4.32 6.81
C GLN A 188 26.39 3.49 7.86
N ASN A 189 25.07 3.37 7.73
CA ASN A 189 24.21 2.59 8.60
C ASN A 189 23.47 1.55 7.76
N THR A 190 23.19 0.39 8.34
CA THR A 190 22.41 -0.67 7.69
C THR A 190 20.97 -0.60 8.15
N PHE A 191 20.03 -0.96 7.27
CA PHE A 191 18.63 -1.12 7.62
C PHE A 191 18.12 -2.47 7.13
N CYS A 192 17.21 -3.07 7.90
CA CYS A 192 16.52 -4.30 7.54
C CYS A 192 15.12 -4.25 8.15
N CYS A 193 14.06 -4.31 7.34
CA CYS A 193 12.69 -4.21 7.84
C CYS A 193 11.70 -5.00 6.98
N ALA A 194 10.57 -5.38 7.56
CA ALA A 194 9.49 -6.04 6.84
C ALA A 194 8.50 -5.01 6.30
N LEU A 195 8.21 -5.10 5.00
CA LEU A 195 7.27 -4.25 4.28
C LEU A 195 6.10 -5.09 3.74
N PRO A 196 4.88 -4.52 3.71
CA PRO A 196 3.79 -5.08 2.93
C PRO A 196 4.21 -5.31 1.47
N PRO A 197 3.65 -6.30 0.77
CA PRO A 197 3.91 -6.47 -0.65
C PRO A 197 3.36 -5.28 -1.45
N GLY A 198 4.01 -4.98 -2.57
CA GLY A 198 3.57 -3.93 -3.49
C GLY A 198 4.71 -3.21 -4.20
N ARG A 199 4.32 -2.24 -5.04
CA ARG A 199 5.23 -1.34 -5.74
C ARG A 199 5.46 -0.11 -4.87
N TYR A 200 6.72 0.22 -4.63
CA TYR A 200 7.15 1.32 -3.77
C TYR A 200 7.84 2.41 -4.57
N ALA A 201 7.65 3.65 -4.13
CA ALA A 201 8.45 4.79 -4.55
C ALA A 201 9.20 5.35 -3.34
N LEU A 202 10.49 5.67 -3.51
CA LEU A 202 11.17 6.55 -2.56
C LEU A 202 10.51 7.93 -2.64
N TYR A 203 10.09 8.45 -1.49
CA TYR A 203 9.25 9.65 -1.46
C TYR A 203 9.94 10.82 -0.76
N LYS A 204 10.27 10.66 0.53
CA LYS A 204 10.83 11.74 1.36
C LYS A 204 11.94 11.23 2.24
N TYR A 205 12.91 12.07 2.50
CA TYR A 205 13.93 11.87 3.52
C TYR A 205 13.68 12.86 4.66
N GLU A 206 13.50 12.34 5.87
CA GLU A 206 13.17 13.10 7.07
C GLU A 206 14.34 13.04 8.06
N PHE A 207 14.85 14.18 8.46
CA PHE A 207 15.91 14.27 9.46
C PHE A 207 15.69 15.48 10.36
N THR A 208 16.18 15.40 11.59
CA THR A 208 16.04 16.48 12.57
C THR A 208 17.37 17.18 12.76
N SER A 209 17.36 18.50 12.58
CA SER A 209 18.47 19.37 12.96
C SER A 209 18.22 19.90 14.37
N SER A 210 19.18 19.71 15.27
CA SER A 210 19.15 20.36 16.57
C SER A 210 19.38 21.86 16.37
N LYS A 211 18.62 22.68 17.08
CA LYS A 211 18.83 24.12 17.24
C LYS A 211 19.08 24.39 18.71
N TRP A 212 19.77 25.48 19.04
CA TRP A 212 20.03 25.84 20.44
C TRP A 212 18.73 26.03 21.28
N TYR A 213 17.60 26.32 20.63
CA TYR A 213 16.27 26.48 21.25
C TYR A 213 15.29 25.33 20.96
N GLY A 214 15.77 24.19 20.44
CA GLY A 214 14.89 23.04 20.18
C GLY A 214 15.34 22.16 19.04
N SER A 215 14.39 21.60 18.31
CA SER A 215 14.68 20.70 17.19
C SER A 215 13.74 21.00 16.04
N GLU A 216 14.28 21.03 14.82
CA GLU A 216 13.49 21.26 13.61
C GLU A 216 13.57 20.04 12.71
N THR A 217 12.41 19.51 12.34
CA THR A 217 12.33 18.41 11.38
C THR A 217 12.40 18.97 9.97
N ARG A 218 13.41 18.54 9.21
CA ARG A 218 13.57 18.83 7.79
C ARG A 218 13.12 17.65 6.96
N VAL A 219 12.58 17.98 5.80
CA VAL A 219 12.05 17.01 4.85
C VAL A 219 12.61 17.34 3.47
N GLU A 220 13.38 16.43 2.91
CA GLU A 220 13.88 16.48 1.54
C GLU A 220 13.04 15.56 0.64
N SER A 221 12.80 15.97 -0.59
CA SER A 221 12.07 15.15 -1.56
C SER A 221 13.04 14.24 -2.31
N LEU A 222 12.77 12.93 -2.33
CA LEU A 222 13.62 11.97 -3.04
C LEU A 222 13.10 11.78 -4.46
N HIS A 223 13.75 12.43 -5.42
CA HIS A 223 13.37 12.36 -6.82
C HIS A 223 14.57 12.38 -7.75
N LYS A 224 14.34 12.01 -9.01
CA LYS A 224 15.33 12.13 -10.07
C LYS A 224 15.52 13.61 -10.41
N ILE A 225 16.76 14.01 -10.70
CA ILE A 225 17.08 15.33 -11.23
C ILE A 225 16.86 15.24 -12.75
N ALA A 226 15.63 15.41 -13.20
CA ALA A 226 15.28 15.46 -14.62
C ALA A 226 14.36 16.65 -14.87
N SER A 227 14.54 17.35 -15.99
CA SER A 227 13.62 18.40 -16.44
C SER A 227 12.27 17.76 -16.75
N PRO A 228 11.21 17.99 -15.94
CA PRO A 228 9.95 17.32 -16.14
C PRO A 228 9.28 17.92 -17.38
N GLY A 229 9.10 17.11 -18.42
CA GLY A 229 8.13 17.42 -19.47
C GLY A 229 6.70 17.37 -18.90
N PRO A 230 5.72 18.01 -19.55
CA PRO A 230 4.34 18.16 -19.06
C PRO A 230 3.57 16.82 -18.88
N SER A 231 4.15 15.68 -19.27
CA SER A 231 3.59 14.33 -19.13
C SER A 231 4.57 13.32 -18.48
N SER A 232 5.50 13.79 -17.65
CA SER A 232 6.50 12.94 -16.99
C SER A 232 5.89 12.09 -15.84
N GLY A 233 5.59 10.82 -16.12
CA GLY A 233 5.08 9.87 -15.12
C GLY A 233 6.09 9.52 -14.02
N LEU A 234 5.66 8.93 -12.90
CA LEU A 234 6.52 8.64 -11.72
C LEU A 234 7.78 7.85 -12.05
N ARG A 235 7.75 6.99 -13.06
CA ARG A 235 8.95 6.23 -13.50
C ARG A 235 10.10 7.15 -13.93
N THR A 236 9.79 8.34 -14.43
CA THR A 236 10.79 9.33 -14.89
C THR A 236 11.20 10.30 -13.79
N THR A 237 10.38 10.48 -12.76
CA THR A 237 10.60 11.47 -11.69
C THR A 237 10.96 10.84 -10.35
N ARG A 238 10.76 9.54 -10.15
CA ARG A 238 10.97 8.83 -8.87
C ARG A 238 11.71 7.52 -9.07
N TYR A 239 12.29 7.06 -7.96
CA TYR A 239 12.97 5.78 -7.85
C TYR A 239 12.00 4.72 -7.36
N LEU A 240 11.81 3.67 -8.16
CA LEU A 240 10.77 2.67 -7.95
C LEU A 240 11.34 1.29 -7.73
N PHE A 241 10.74 0.51 -6.82
CA PHE A 241 11.07 -0.89 -6.61
C PHE A 241 9.82 -1.69 -6.24
N THR A 242 9.91 -3.01 -6.26
CA THR A 242 8.79 -3.90 -5.91
C THR A 242 9.19 -4.83 -4.78
N VAL A 243 8.27 -5.05 -3.86
CA VAL A 243 8.41 -5.99 -2.75
C VAL A 243 7.39 -7.11 -2.95
N ALA A 244 7.87 -8.34 -3.05
CA ALA A 244 7.04 -9.54 -3.08
C ALA A 244 6.96 -10.19 -1.69
N PRO A 245 5.83 -10.82 -1.34
CA PRO A 245 5.68 -11.52 -0.06
C PRO A 245 6.57 -12.77 0.00
N GLY A 246 7.03 -13.14 1.18
CA GLY A 246 7.88 -14.32 1.38
C GLY A 246 9.32 -14.19 0.84
N GLN A 247 9.69 -13.02 0.32
CA GLN A 247 10.98 -12.80 -0.33
C GLN A 247 11.83 -11.76 0.41
N LEU A 248 13.15 -11.99 0.38
CA LEU A 248 14.15 -11.03 0.83
C LEU A 248 14.60 -10.17 -0.36
N HIS A 249 14.60 -8.85 -0.20
CA HIS A 249 14.91 -7.89 -1.26
C HIS A 249 16.09 -7.01 -0.85
N TYR A 250 17.11 -6.95 -1.68
CA TYR A 250 18.23 -6.03 -1.52
C TYR A 250 17.94 -4.71 -2.24
N LEU A 251 17.90 -3.61 -1.48
CA LEU A 251 17.54 -2.26 -1.93
C LEU A 251 18.74 -1.32 -2.11
N VAL A 252 19.92 -1.87 -2.42
CA VAL A 252 21.18 -1.12 -2.61
C VAL A 252 21.60 -0.25 -1.42
N THR A 253 22.72 0.45 -1.58
CA THR A 253 23.13 1.52 -0.69
C THR A 253 22.53 2.83 -1.19
N TRP A 254 21.73 3.48 -0.35
CA TRP A 254 21.21 4.82 -0.59
C TRP A 254 22.25 5.85 -0.14
N ASN A 255 22.85 6.53 -1.11
CA ASN A 255 23.84 7.57 -0.84
C ASN A 255 23.16 8.96 -0.85
N LEU A 256 23.05 9.57 0.33
CA LEU A 256 22.54 10.94 0.52
C LEU A 256 23.62 11.85 1.10
N GLU A 257 24.89 11.63 0.74
CA GLU A 257 25.97 12.54 1.14
C GLU A 257 25.75 13.96 0.59
N GLN A 258 25.14 14.09 -0.58
CA GLN A 258 24.89 15.37 -1.25
C GLN A 258 23.43 15.83 -1.05
N GLU A 259 23.23 17.14 -0.91
CA GLU A 259 21.89 17.71 -0.71
C GLU A 259 20.99 17.55 -1.93
N ASN A 260 19.74 17.15 -1.70
CA ASN A 260 18.73 16.89 -2.74
C ASN A 260 19.18 15.90 -3.83
N THR A 261 20.23 15.12 -3.57
CA THR A 261 20.81 14.18 -4.53
C THR A 261 20.84 12.81 -3.90
N LEU A 262 20.10 11.88 -4.50
CA LEU A 262 20.10 10.48 -4.09
C LEU A 262 20.90 9.66 -5.10
N GLY A 263 22.01 9.08 -4.66
CA GLY A 263 22.81 8.10 -5.40
C GLY A 263 22.54 6.67 -4.96
N PHE A 264 22.92 5.72 -5.81
CA PHE A 264 22.82 4.29 -5.52
C PHE A 264 24.16 3.60 -5.73
N LEU A 265 24.59 2.81 -4.74
CA LEU A 265 25.77 1.96 -4.85
C LEU A 265 25.37 0.49 -4.66
N ASN A 266 25.87 -0.39 -5.51
CA ASN A 266 25.61 -1.82 -5.40
C ASN A 266 26.76 -2.50 -4.62
N GLU A 267 26.58 -2.66 -3.32
CA GLU A 267 27.56 -3.21 -2.37
C GLU A 267 27.06 -4.53 -1.74
N LYS A 268 26.23 -5.29 -2.47
CA LYS A 268 25.52 -6.47 -1.94
C LYS A 268 26.47 -7.45 -1.25
N THR A 269 27.57 -7.82 -1.90
CA THR A 269 28.52 -8.82 -1.38
C THR A 269 29.11 -8.42 -0.02
N GLN A 270 29.47 -7.15 0.14
CA GLN A 270 30.05 -6.62 1.37
C GLN A 270 28.99 -6.55 2.48
N LEU A 271 27.79 -6.11 2.15
CA LEU A 271 26.68 -6.02 3.09
C LEU A 271 26.21 -7.39 3.56
N ASP A 272 26.10 -8.35 2.65
CA ASP A 272 25.71 -9.73 2.97
C ASP A 272 26.72 -10.37 3.91
N ALA A 273 28.02 -10.20 3.65
CA ALA A 273 29.08 -10.69 4.53
C ALA A 273 29.01 -10.08 5.94
N HIS A 274 28.63 -8.80 6.04
CA HIS A 274 28.45 -8.11 7.32
C HIS A 274 27.18 -8.56 8.08
N LEU A 275 26.06 -8.77 7.37
CA LEU A 275 24.77 -9.08 7.97
C LEU A 275 24.54 -10.56 8.22
N ALA A 276 25.11 -11.47 7.42
CA ALA A 276 24.98 -12.92 7.59
C ALA A 276 25.28 -13.43 9.02
N PRO A 277 26.35 -12.99 9.73
CA PRO A 277 26.59 -13.42 11.11
C PRO A 277 25.59 -12.85 12.12
N ILE A 278 24.96 -11.71 11.81
CA ILE A 278 24.01 -11.00 12.68
C ILE A 278 22.59 -11.55 12.49
N LEU A 279 22.16 -11.73 11.24
CA LEU A 279 20.81 -12.11 10.83
C LEU A 279 20.82 -13.55 10.28
N LYS A 280 21.18 -14.50 11.14
CA LYS A 280 21.40 -15.92 10.78
C LYS A 280 20.19 -16.61 10.13
N ASN A 281 18.99 -16.07 10.33
CA ASN A 281 17.74 -16.65 9.82
C ASN A 281 17.37 -16.13 8.41
N LEU A 282 18.15 -15.22 7.83
CA LEU A 282 17.89 -14.68 6.50
C LEU A 282 18.83 -15.32 5.47
N ASN A 283 18.24 -15.80 4.37
CA ASN A 283 19.00 -16.35 3.25
C ASN A 283 19.38 -15.23 2.27
N PHE A 284 20.52 -14.57 2.51
CA PHE A 284 21.04 -13.49 1.66
C PHE A 284 21.39 -13.94 0.23
N ASN A 285 21.71 -15.22 0.03
CA ASN A 285 21.97 -15.78 -1.30
C ASN A 285 20.68 -15.84 -2.16
N ALA A 286 19.53 -16.02 -1.52
CA ALA A 286 18.22 -16.01 -2.18
C ALA A 286 17.62 -14.59 -2.30
N ALA A 287 18.34 -13.55 -1.89
CA ALA A 287 17.83 -12.19 -1.93
C ALA A 287 17.67 -11.68 -3.38
N VAL A 288 16.47 -11.21 -3.69
CA VAL A 288 16.15 -10.56 -4.97
C VAL A 288 16.77 -9.17 -4.98
N VAL A 289 17.52 -8.85 -6.03
CA VAL A 289 18.08 -7.50 -6.19
C VAL A 289 16.99 -6.58 -6.72
N ALA A 290 16.49 -5.69 -5.86
CA ALA A 290 15.44 -4.74 -6.18
C ALA A 290 16.03 -3.34 -6.36
N LEU A 291 16.79 -3.16 -7.45
CA LEU A 291 17.41 -1.88 -7.80
C LEU A 291 16.31 -0.82 -8.03
N PRO A 292 16.37 0.33 -7.34
CA PRO A 292 15.45 1.43 -7.62
C PRO A 292 15.67 1.93 -9.05
N GLN A 293 14.66 1.75 -9.91
CA GLN A 293 14.71 2.16 -11.33
C GLN A 293 14.19 3.57 -11.56
#